data_AF-A0A7Y5T5Y4-F1
#
_entry.id   AF-A0A7Y5T5Y4-F1
#
_cell.length_a   1.000
_cell.length_b   1.000
_cell.length_c   1.000
_cell.angle_alpha   90.00
_cell.angle_beta   90.00
_cell.angle_gamma   90.00
#
_symmetry.space_group_name_H-M   'P 1'
#
loop_
_entity.id
_entity.type
_entity.pdbx_description
1 polymer ?
#
loop_
_entity_poly.entity_id
_entity_poly.type
_entity_poly.pdbx_seq_one_letter_code
_entity_poly.pdbx_strand_id
1 'polypeptide(L)'
;MTNPRLRSTSHRVVRRAARVLAILPAIVVTGITAPALAAPPEQWEDTPSVAPFHALLILFLLPAGLFLVITLLVYLPSMRHSEGYQPGQVWRGEPEWFGGPRKGVEAIDETEPAAVGSGRDGGESGRGGASGHW
;
A
#
# COMPACT_ATOMS: atom_id res chain seq x y z
N MET A 1 3.62 -29.83 34.60
CA MET A 1 2.49 -30.08 33.66
C MET A 1 1.68 -28.80 33.51
N THR A 2 1.40 -28.47 32.25
CA THR A 2 0.28 -27.64 31.72
C THR A 2 0.14 -26.17 32.12
N ASN A 3 0.43 -25.34 31.10
CA ASN A 3 0.23 -23.91 30.97
C ASN A 3 -1.10 -23.66 30.21
N PRO A 4 -2.06 -22.84 30.66
CA PRO A 4 -3.18 -22.42 29.83
C PRO A 4 -2.95 -21.00 29.27
N ARG A 5 -2.62 -20.92 27.99
CA ARG A 5 -2.64 -19.66 27.22
C ARG A 5 -4.10 -19.29 26.89
N LEU A 6 -4.68 -18.32 27.61
CA LEU A 6 -5.96 -17.71 27.23
C LEU A 6 -5.72 -16.69 26.09
N ARG A 7 -5.93 -17.10 24.84
CA ARG A 7 -5.91 -16.19 23.68
C ARG A 7 -7.29 -15.53 23.47
N SER A 8 -7.36 -14.23 23.73
CA SER A 8 -7.67 -13.18 22.75
C SER A 8 -8.85 -13.42 21.75
N THR A 9 -10.09 -13.39 22.26
CA THR A 9 -11.31 -13.28 21.43
C THR A 9 -11.96 -11.89 21.51
N SER A 10 -11.72 -11.15 22.60
CA SER A 10 -12.37 -9.88 22.92
C SER A 10 -12.06 -8.75 21.92
N HIS A 11 -10.80 -8.61 21.51
CA HIS A 11 -10.38 -7.49 20.66
C HIS A 11 -11.00 -7.48 19.26
N ARG A 12 -11.40 -8.64 18.71
CA ARG A 12 -12.02 -8.70 17.38
C ARG A 12 -13.49 -8.29 17.40
N VAL A 13 -14.22 -8.66 18.45
CA VAL A 13 -15.63 -8.29 18.63
C VAL A 13 -15.74 -6.80 18.94
N VAL A 14 -14.88 -6.27 19.81
CA VAL A 14 -14.83 -4.84 20.15
C VAL A 14 -14.48 -3.98 18.92
N ARG A 15 -13.51 -4.39 18.09
CA ARG A 15 -13.16 -3.67 16.86
C ARG A 15 -14.27 -3.71 15.80
N ARG A 16 -15.03 -4.81 15.71
CA ARG A 16 -16.19 -4.91 14.79
C ARG A 16 -17.36 -4.05 15.27
N ALA A 17 -17.66 -4.08 16.57
CA ALA A 17 -18.70 -3.24 17.17
C ALA A 17 -18.39 -1.74 17.02
N ALA A 18 -17.13 -1.34 17.24
CA ALA A 18 -16.70 0.04 17.05
C ALA A 18 -16.84 0.52 15.59
N ARG A 19 -16.58 -0.35 14.61
CA ARG A 19 -16.77 -0.01 13.18
C ARG A 19 -18.24 0.14 12.81
N VAL A 20 -19.12 -0.73 13.30
CA VAL A 20 -20.58 -0.62 13.05
C VAL A 20 -21.14 0.65 13.70
N LEU A 21 -20.72 0.96 14.92
CA LEU A 21 -21.15 2.17 15.63
C LEU A 21 -20.66 3.45 14.95
N ALA A 22 -19.47 3.44 14.34
CA ALA A 22 -18.94 4.60 13.61
C ALA A 22 -19.67 4.87 12.28
N ILE A 23 -20.25 3.84 11.64
CA ILE A 23 -20.92 3.97 10.33
C ILE A 23 -22.39 4.38 10.50
N LEU A 24 -23.04 3.95 11.58
CA LEU A 24 -24.44 4.26 11.91
C LEU A 24 -24.82 5.75 11.83
N PRO A 25 -24.09 6.70 12.45
CA PRO A 25 -24.45 8.11 12.39
C PRO A 25 -24.33 8.68 10.98
N ALA A 26 -23.39 8.21 10.16
CA ALA A 26 -23.28 8.64 8.76
C ALA A 26 -24.51 8.22 7.95
N ILE A 27 -24.98 6.98 8.12
CA ILE A 27 -26.20 6.47 7.47
C ILE A 27 -27.43 7.26 7.91
N VAL A 28 -27.56 7.54 9.21
CA VAL A 28 -28.70 8.29 9.76
C VAL A 28 -28.71 9.73 9.26
N VAL A 29 -27.56 10.41 9.26
CA VAL A 29 -27.44 11.80 8.75
C VAL A 29 -27.77 11.87 7.26
N THR A 30 -27.32 10.92 6.44
CA THR A 30 -27.69 10.87 5.02
C THR A 30 -29.18 10.52 4.83
N GLY A 31 -29.74 9.64 5.66
CA GLY A 31 -31.14 9.20 5.55
C GLY A 31 -32.19 10.25 5.93
N ILE A 32 -31.85 11.27 6.72
CA ILE A 32 -32.78 12.33 7.17
C ILE A 32 -32.70 13.59 6.28
N THR A 33 -31.91 13.56 5.20
CA THR A 33 -31.91 14.69 4.26
C THR A 33 -33.24 14.74 3.52
N ALA A 34 -34.18 15.54 4.02
CA ALA A 34 -35.42 15.82 3.32
C ALA A 34 -35.10 16.45 1.97
N PRO A 35 -35.73 16.01 0.87
CA PRO A 35 -35.56 16.68 -0.41
C PRO A 35 -35.98 18.15 -0.25
N ALA A 36 -35.14 19.07 -0.74
CA ALA A 36 -35.49 20.48 -0.81
C ALA A 36 -36.58 20.67 -1.88
N LEU A 37 -37.85 20.56 -1.45
CA LEU A 37 -39.04 20.69 -2.29
C LEU A 37 -39.37 22.17 -2.58
N ALA A 38 -38.38 22.94 -3.00
CA ALA A 38 -38.62 24.30 -3.49
C ALA A 38 -39.16 24.23 -4.92
N ALA A 39 -40.21 25.00 -5.21
CA ALA A 39 -40.69 25.16 -6.57
C ALA A 39 -39.59 25.82 -7.43
N PRO A 40 -39.31 25.31 -8.65
CA PRO A 40 -38.41 25.98 -9.57
C PRO A 40 -38.92 27.40 -9.89
N PRO A 41 -38.06 28.43 -9.90
CA PRO A 41 -38.44 29.76 -10.35
C PRO A 41 -38.75 29.73 -11.86
N GLU A 42 -39.72 30.54 -12.29
CA GLU A 42 -40.21 30.53 -13.69
C GLU A 42 -39.17 30.97 -14.73
N GLN A 43 -38.04 31.55 -14.29
CA GLN A 43 -36.94 31.93 -15.17
C GLN A 43 -35.99 30.77 -15.52
N TRP A 44 -36.18 29.58 -14.96
CA TRP A 44 -35.36 28.41 -15.30
C TRP A 44 -35.84 27.72 -16.56
N GLU A 45 -34.90 27.27 -17.38
CA GLU A 45 -35.19 26.47 -18.56
C GLU A 45 -35.67 25.07 -18.14
N ASP A 46 -36.73 24.58 -18.80
CA ASP A 46 -37.24 23.22 -18.59
C ASP A 46 -36.22 22.21 -19.12
N THR A 47 -35.41 21.68 -18.19
CA THR A 47 -34.38 20.70 -18.53
C THR A 47 -35.02 19.31 -18.60
N PRO A 48 -34.73 18.50 -19.64
CA PRO A 48 -35.24 17.14 -19.71
C PRO A 48 -34.81 16.33 -18.48
N SER A 49 -35.76 15.59 -17.90
CA SER A 49 -35.51 14.80 -16.70
C SER A 49 -34.56 13.64 -16.99
N VAL A 50 -33.53 13.49 -16.15
CA VAL A 50 -32.63 12.34 -16.21
C VAL A 50 -33.18 11.20 -15.37
N ALA A 51 -33.11 9.97 -15.88
CA ALA A 51 -33.50 8.80 -15.11
C ALA A 51 -32.62 8.67 -13.85
N PRO A 52 -33.20 8.49 -12.64
CA PRO A 52 -32.42 8.41 -11.40
C PRO A 52 -31.36 7.31 -11.41
N PHE A 53 -31.68 6.18 -12.04
CA PHE A 53 -30.73 5.08 -12.21
C PHE A 53 -29.51 5.46 -13.07
N HIS A 54 -29.71 6.31 -14.08
CA HIS A 54 -28.61 6.81 -14.92
C HIS A 54 -27.66 7.69 -14.10
N ALA A 55 -28.19 8.57 -13.26
CA ALA A 55 -27.39 9.40 -12.36
C ALA A 55 -26.59 8.54 -11.36
N LEU A 56 -27.21 7.51 -10.76
CA LEU A 56 -26.53 6.57 -9.86
C LEU A 56 -25.42 5.81 -10.58
N LEU A 57 -25.69 5.33 -11.81
CA LEU A 57 -24.66 4.65 -12.60
C LEU A 57 -23.46 5.57 -12.82
N ILE A 58 -23.64 6.81 -13.26
CA ILE A 58 -22.52 7.74 -13.44
C ILE A 58 -21.77 7.95 -12.12
N LEU A 59 -22.50 8.18 -11.03
CA LEU A 59 -21.93 8.48 -9.71
C LEU A 59 -21.07 7.33 -9.16
N PHE A 60 -21.40 6.07 -9.46
CA PHE A 60 -20.65 4.90 -8.97
C PHE A 60 -19.68 4.33 -10.00
N LEU A 61 -20.10 4.22 -11.26
CA LEU A 61 -19.33 3.59 -12.32
C LEU A 61 -18.10 4.41 -12.70
N LEU A 62 -18.21 5.75 -12.73
CA LEU A 62 -17.09 6.61 -13.08
C LEU A 62 -15.96 6.56 -12.04
N PRO A 63 -16.19 6.73 -10.73
CA PRO A 63 -15.12 6.59 -9.75
C PRO A 63 -14.62 5.14 -9.61
N ALA A 64 -15.50 4.13 -9.70
CA ALA A 64 -15.06 2.74 -9.65
C ALA A 64 -14.21 2.35 -10.88
N GLY A 65 -14.63 2.80 -12.07
CA GLY A 65 -13.89 2.61 -13.31
C GLY A 65 -12.54 3.31 -13.27
N LEU A 66 -12.49 4.57 -12.82
CA LEU A 66 -11.24 5.30 -12.62
C LEU A 66 -10.32 4.59 -11.63
N PHE A 67 -10.85 4.15 -10.49
CA PHE A 67 -10.10 3.38 -9.51
C PHE A 67 -9.52 2.09 -10.10
N LEU A 68 -10.31 1.36 -10.88
CA LEU A 68 -9.87 0.14 -11.54
C LEU A 68 -8.74 0.42 -12.55
N VAL A 69 -8.88 1.48 -13.35
CA VAL A 69 -7.85 1.90 -14.32
C VAL A 69 -6.55 2.25 -13.60
N ILE A 70 -6.62 3.07 -12.55
CA ILE A 70 -5.43 3.44 -11.75
C ILE A 70 -4.79 2.18 -11.15
N THR A 71 -5.60 1.30 -10.55
CA THR A 71 -5.14 0.05 -9.96
C THR A 71 -4.42 -0.80 -11.01
N LEU A 72 -5.02 -0.94 -12.19
CA LEU A 72 -4.39 -1.69 -13.28
C LEU A 72 -3.06 -1.04 -13.67
N LEU A 73 -3.01 0.26 -13.91
CA LEU A 73 -1.77 0.93 -14.29
C LEU A 73 -0.65 0.80 -13.24
N VAL A 74 -1.00 0.79 -11.95
CA VAL A 74 -0.04 0.68 -10.85
C VAL A 74 0.44 -0.76 -10.65
N TYR A 75 -0.46 -1.74 -10.67
CA TYR A 75 -0.13 -3.13 -10.33
C TYR A 75 0.21 -3.99 -11.55
N LEU A 76 -0.20 -3.61 -12.75
CA LEU A 76 0.08 -4.40 -13.95
C LEU A 76 1.59 -4.58 -14.22
N PRO A 77 2.47 -3.58 -14.00
CA PRO A 77 3.91 -3.79 -14.15
C PRO A 77 4.46 -4.84 -13.19
N SER A 78 4.02 -4.87 -11.93
CA SER A 78 4.50 -5.83 -10.94
C SER A 78 3.94 -7.25 -11.17
N MET A 79 2.76 -7.35 -11.80
CA MET A 79 2.18 -8.63 -12.20
C MET A 79 2.88 -9.26 -13.41
N ARG A 80 3.62 -8.47 -14.21
CA ARG A 80 4.52 -9.01 -15.24
C ARG A 80 5.78 -9.55 -14.57
N HIS A 81 5.62 -10.67 -13.87
CA HIS A 81 6.66 -11.38 -13.13
C HIS A 81 7.88 -11.66 -14.02
N SER A 82 9.07 -11.33 -13.54
CA SER A 82 10.30 -11.97 -14.01
C SER A 82 10.46 -13.30 -13.28
N GLU A 83 10.87 -14.37 -13.98
CA GLU A 83 11.18 -15.63 -13.31
C GLU A 83 12.19 -15.39 -12.18
N GLY A 84 11.81 -15.75 -10.95
CA GLY A 84 12.71 -15.72 -9.81
C GLY A 84 13.92 -16.64 -10.01
N TYR A 85 15.02 -16.34 -9.33
CA TYR A 85 16.21 -17.18 -9.38
C TYR A 85 15.90 -18.60 -8.88
N GLN A 86 16.26 -19.60 -9.67
CA GLN A 86 16.14 -21.01 -9.30
C GLN A 86 17.53 -21.56 -8.93
N PRO A 87 17.67 -22.30 -7.81
CA PRO A 87 18.93 -22.95 -7.47
C PRO A 87 19.43 -23.85 -8.62
N GLY A 88 20.70 -23.68 -9.01
CA GLY A 88 21.31 -24.41 -10.13
C GLY A 88 21.23 -23.71 -11.49
N GLN A 89 20.53 -22.58 -11.60
CA GLN A 89 20.64 -21.70 -12.77
C GLN A 89 21.82 -20.75 -12.61
N VAL A 90 22.40 -20.32 -13.73
CA VAL A 90 23.41 -19.24 -13.72
C VAL A 90 22.73 -17.94 -13.27
N TRP A 91 23.39 -17.17 -12.40
CA TRP A 91 22.90 -15.87 -11.95
C TRP A 91 22.70 -14.93 -13.15
N ARG A 92 21.48 -14.41 -13.33
CA ARG A 92 21.11 -13.50 -14.43
C ARG A 92 20.80 -12.06 -13.97
N GLY A 93 20.86 -11.82 -12.66
CA GLY A 93 20.62 -10.50 -12.08
C GLY A 93 21.88 -9.63 -12.09
N GLU A 94 21.71 -8.34 -11.82
CA GLU A 94 22.83 -7.46 -11.51
C GLU A 94 23.40 -7.83 -10.11
N PRO A 95 24.71 -7.76 -9.86
CA PRO A 95 25.27 -7.89 -8.52
C PRO A 95 24.72 -6.82 -7.57
N GLU A 96 23.95 -7.25 -6.58
CA GLU A 96 23.38 -6.37 -5.55
C GLU A 96 24.06 -6.57 -4.20
N TRP A 97 24.56 -5.46 -3.62
CA TRP A 97 25.07 -5.46 -2.25
C TRP A 97 23.95 -5.07 -1.28
N PHE A 98 23.39 -6.06 -0.58
CA PHE A 98 22.45 -5.82 0.50
C PHE A 98 23.17 -5.39 1.78
N GLY A 99 22.96 -4.14 2.21
CA GLY A 99 23.57 -3.59 3.43
C GLY A 99 24.79 -2.68 3.21
N GLY A 100 25.05 -2.24 1.97
CA GLY A 100 26.04 -1.19 1.68
C GLY A 100 25.62 0.20 2.23
N PRO A 101 26.47 1.23 2.09
CA PRO A 101 26.16 2.59 2.53
C PRO A 101 24.78 3.05 2.03
N ARG A 102 23.94 3.56 2.93
CA ARG A 102 22.49 3.84 2.67
C ARG A 102 22.22 4.88 1.57
N LYS A 103 23.25 5.51 1.02
CA LYS A 103 23.16 6.49 -0.05
C LYS A 103 23.50 5.91 -1.45
N GLY A 104 23.68 4.59 -1.57
CA GLY A 104 23.97 3.95 -2.87
C GLY A 104 25.44 4.05 -3.27
N VAL A 105 25.77 3.50 -4.45
CA VAL A 105 27.14 3.45 -5.01
C VAL A 105 27.77 4.85 -5.21
N GLU A 106 26.97 5.88 -5.38
CA GLU A 106 27.42 7.28 -5.55
C GLU A 106 28.01 7.86 -4.24
N ALA A 107 27.63 7.32 -3.09
CA ALA A 107 28.17 7.76 -1.81
C ALA A 107 29.45 7.04 -1.40
N ILE A 108 29.97 6.16 -2.25
CA ILE A 108 31.28 5.53 -2.02
C ILE A 108 32.37 6.59 -2.01
N ASP A 109 32.25 7.63 -2.83
CA ASP A 109 33.22 8.74 -2.88
C ASP A 109 33.04 9.75 -1.72
N GLU A 110 31.83 9.88 -1.17
CA GLU A 110 31.54 10.79 -0.04
C GLU A 110 31.84 10.16 1.33
N THR A 111 31.98 8.84 1.39
CA THR A 111 32.17 8.12 2.65
C THR A 111 33.66 8.01 2.94
N GLU A 112 34.13 8.59 4.06
CA GLU A 112 35.51 8.36 4.51
C GLU A 112 35.82 6.85 4.54
N PRO A 113 36.97 6.40 4.03
CA PRO A 113 37.35 4.97 3.94
C PRO A 113 37.22 4.23 5.27
N ALA A 114 37.33 4.97 6.38
CA ALA A 114 37.13 4.50 7.74
C ALA A 114 35.71 3.97 8.02
N ALA A 115 34.66 4.50 7.39
CA ALA A 115 33.28 4.07 7.66
C ALA A 115 32.89 2.78 6.90
N VAL A 116 33.59 2.44 5.82
CA VAL A 116 33.35 1.19 5.06
C VAL A 116 34.32 0.07 5.49
N GLY A 117 35.50 0.40 6.04
CA GLY A 117 36.53 -0.58 6.41
C GLY A 117 37.03 -0.57 7.87
N SER A 118 36.76 0.46 8.68
CA SER A 118 37.36 0.53 10.03
C SER A 118 36.34 0.24 11.12
N GLY A 119 36.40 -0.98 11.64
CA GLY A 119 36.30 -1.09 13.09
C GLY A 119 37.38 -0.20 13.69
N ARG A 120 37.01 0.56 14.74
CA ARG A 120 37.87 1.34 15.63
C ARG A 120 39.35 0.94 15.51
N ASP A 121 40.16 1.85 14.98
CA ASP A 121 41.62 1.80 14.77
C ASP A 121 42.06 1.57 13.31
N GLY A 122 42.54 2.65 12.69
CA GLY A 122 43.02 2.74 11.31
C GLY A 122 44.37 2.05 11.08
N GLY A 123 44.40 0.74 11.21
CA GLY A 123 45.48 -0.12 10.75
C GLY A 123 44.91 -1.21 9.85
N GLU A 124 45.61 -1.52 8.77
CA GLU A 124 45.30 -2.66 7.90
C GLU A 124 44.92 -3.88 8.75
N SER A 125 43.65 -4.24 8.75
CA SER A 125 43.21 -5.46 9.40
C SER A 125 42.34 -6.22 8.43
N GLY A 126 42.96 -7.21 7.79
CA GLY A 126 42.26 -8.32 7.16
C GLY A 126 41.41 -9.02 8.21
N ARG A 127 40.24 -8.46 8.49
CA ARG A 127 39.26 -9.08 9.38
C ARG A 127 38.69 -10.29 8.66
N GLY A 128 38.64 -11.39 9.42
CA GLY A 128 38.64 -12.77 8.94
C GLY A 128 37.52 -13.15 7.96
N GLY A 129 37.76 -14.26 7.25
CA GLY A 129 36.83 -14.84 6.29
C GLY A 129 36.16 -16.11 6.81
N ALA A 130 34.87 -16.26 6.49
CA ALA A 130 34.17 -17.52 6.58
C ALA A 130 33.78 -17.94 5.16
N SER A 131 34.16 -19.15 4.75
CA SER A 131 33.75 -19.74 3.49
C SER A 131 32.97 -21.03 3.72
N GLY A 132 32.10 -21.35 2.77
CA GLY A 132 31.37 -22.61 2.72
C GLY A 132 31.08 -22.95 1.26
N HIS A 133 31.02 -24.24 0.94
CA HIS A 133 30.54 -24.73 -0.34
C HIS A 133 29.25 -25.52 -0.09
N TRP A 134 28.30 -25.41 -1.02
CA TRP A 134 27.02 -26.11 -0.99
C TRP A 134 26.85 -26.89 -2.29
#